data_AF-A0A845E8P7-F1
#
_entry.id   AF-A0A845E8P7-F1
#
_cell.length_a   1.000
_cell.length_b   1.000
_cell.length_c   1.000
_cell.angle_alpha   90.00
_cell.angle_beta   90.00
_cell.angle_gamma   90.00
#
_symmetry.space_group_name_H-M   'P 1'
#
loop_
_entity.id
_entity.type
_entity.pdbx_description
1 polymer ?
#
loop_
_entity_poly.entity_id
_entity_poly.type
_entity_poly.pdbx_seq_one_letter_code
_entity_poly.pdbx_strand_id
1 'polypeptide(L)'
;MSDDVVRRLRLTKESCDYLEDYAEKNNIPYDNRTINLIIEEHKQIKDQTQMQQEMIQSISENVSKEVKKEVKRVLLGTNNTDRNTQVIIELLNGLFIENNVSDILTTDDMESKPVHTAKTFVQERIKHQQQKRADYYQQRG
;
A
#
# COMPACT_ATOMS: atom_id res chain seq x y z
N MET A 1 31.25 -37.35 -21.27
CA MET A 1 30.86 -37.46 -22.69
C MET A 1 29.68 -36.53 -22.87
N SER A 2 29.86 -35.38 -23.52
CA SER A 2 28.74 -34.48 -23.82
C SER A 2 27.96 -35.08 -24.99
N ASP A 3 26.67 -35.37 -24.79
CA ASP A 3 25.75 -35.81 -25.84
C ASP A 3 25.38 -34.61 -26.72
N ASP A 4 26.30 -34.23 -27.60
CA ASP A 4 26.09 -33.13 -28.53
C ASP A 4 25.24 -33.60 -29.73
N VAL A 5 24.06 -32.98 -29.91
CA VAL A 5 23.15 -33.26 -31.03
C VAL A 5 23.30 -32.19 -32.11
N VAL A 6 23.61 -32.62 -33.34
CA VAL A 6 23.70 -31.70 -34.49
C VAL A 6 22.30 -31.43 -35.06
N ARG A 7 21.88 -30.16 -35.06
CA ARG A 7 20.69 -29.70 -35.80
C ARG A 7 21.06 -28.65 -36.84
N ARG A 8 20.57 -28.82 -38.07
CA ARG A 8 20.65 -27.79 -39.12
C ARG A 8 19.42 -26.89 -39.02
N LEU A 9 19.63 -25.61 -38.78
CA LEU A 9 18.59 -24.58 -38.64
C LEU A 9 18.77 -23.51 -39.73
N ARG A 10 17.68 -22.85 -40.12
CA ARG A 10 17.74 -21.59 -40.86
C ARG A 10 17.45 -20.46 -39.89
N LEU A 11 18.36 -19.50 -39.82
CA LEU A 11 18.20 -18.30 -39.00
C LEU A 11 17.92 -17.11 -39.91
N THR A 12 17.26 -16.09 -39.36
CA THR A 12 17.14 -14.80 -40.03
C THR A 12 18.50 -14.09 -40.02
N LYS A 13 18.69 -13.13 -40.93
CA LYS A 13 19.90 -12.31 -40.96
C LYS A 13 20.13 -11.60 -39.61
N GLU A 14 19.09 -11.02 -39.04
CA GLU A 14 19.14 -10.36 -37.73
C GLU A 14 19.60 -11.30 -36.60
N SER A 15 19.19 -12.57 -36.61
CA SER A 15 19.65 -13.54 -35.61
C SER A 15 21.10 -13.93 -35.80
N CYS A 16 21.61 -14.00 -37.04
CA CYS A 16 23.04 -14.21 -37.29
C CYS A 16 23.86 -13.01 -36.81
N ASP A 17 23.43 -11.79 -37.17
CA ASP A 17 24.08 -10.54 -36.78
C ASP A 17 24.13 -10.43 -35.23
N TYR A 18 23.04 -10.76 -34.54
CA TYR A 18 22.99 -10.79 -33.07
C TYR A 18 23.95 -11.81 -32.46
N LEU A 19 24.05 -13.02 -33.03
CA LEU A 19 24.94 -14.05 -32.52
C LEU A 19 26.41 -13.64 -32.67
N GLU A 20 26.77 -12.94 -33.76
CA GLU A 20 28.13 -12.45 -34.01
C GLU A 20 28.49 -11.36 -32.99
N ASP A 21 27.63 -10.35 -32.84
CA ASP A 21 27.77 -9.29 -31.83
C ASP A 21 27.90 -9.85 -30.41
N TYR A 22 27.09 -10.87 -30.10
CA TYR A 22 27.06 -11.49 -28.78
C TYR A 22 28.34 -12.30 -28.51
N ALA A 23 28.84 -13.02 -29.51
CA ALA A 23 30.08 -13.78 -29.42
C ALA A 23 31.28 -12.85 -29.21
N GLU A 24 31.34 -11.74 -29.94
CA GLU A 24 32.36 -10.70 -29.77
C GLU A 24 32.30 -10.06 -28.37
N LYS A 25 31.12 -9.64 -27.90
CA LYS A 25 30.96 -9.01 -26.59
C LYS A 25 31.37 -9.91 -25.43
N ASN A 26 31.10 -11.21 -25.54
CA ASN A 26 31.41 -12.18 -24.48
C ASN A 26 32.77 -12.88 -24.69
N ASN A 27 33.56 -12.51 -25.70
CA ASN A 27 34.84 -13.12 -26.06
C ASN A 27 34.75 -14.65 -26.22
N ILE A 28 33.67 -15.14 -26.82
CA ILE A 28 33.46 -16.56 -27.09
C ILE A 28 33.52 -16.82 -28.59
N PRO A 29 34.00 -18.01 -29.02
CA PRO A 29 33.97 -18.37 -30.43
C PRO A 29 32.54 -18.43 -30.95
N TYR A 30 32.36 -17.94 -32.19
CA TYR A 30 31.10 -18.00 -32.92
C TYR A 30 30.78 -19.44 -33.37
N ASP A 31 30.40 -20.27 -32.41
CA ASP A 31 30.07 -21.69 -32.58
C ASP A 31 28.88 -22.11 -31.71
N ASN A 32 28.69 -23.42 -31.55
CA ASN A 32 27.62 -24.00 -30.73
C ASN A 32 27.59 -23.50 -29.28
N ARG A 33 28.72 -23.04 -28.72
CA ARG A 33 28.81 -22.51 -27.35
C ARG A 33 28.05 -21.21 -27.19
N THR A 34 28.07 -20.35 -28.21
CA THR A 34 27.32 -19.08 -28.22
C THR A 34 25.82 -19.33 -28.09
N ILE A 35 25.30 -20.28 -28.88
CA ILE A 35 23.88 -20.64 -28.85
C ILE A 35 23.50 -21.29 -27.52
N ASN A 36 24.32 -22.21 -27.02
CA ASN A 36 24.05 -22.87 -25.74
C ASN A 36 24.05 -21.88 -24.57
N LEU A 37 24.98 -20.92 -24.55
CA LEU A 37 25.04 -19.89 -23.52
C LEU A 37 23.80 -18.98 -23.54
N ILE A 38 23.37 -18.53 -24.71
CA ILE A 38 22.14 -17.73 -24.85
C ILE A 38 20.92 -18.51 -24.37
N ILE A 39 20.85 -19.82 -24.65
CA ILE A 39 19.75 -20.67 -24.17
C ILE A 39 19.79 -20.79 -22.63
N GLU A 40 20.97 -20.96 -22.04
CA GLU A 40 21.13 -21.01 -20.58
C GLU A 40 20.74 -19.68 -19.93
N GLU A 41 21.21 -18.55 -20.46
CA GLU A 41 20.82 -17.23 -19.97
C GLU A 41 19.33 -16.97 -20.15
N HIS A 42 18.73 -17.36 -21.28
CA HIS A 42 17.29 -17.23 -21.48
C HIS A 42 16.49 -18.03 -20.46
N LYS A 43 16.94 -19.25 -20.10
CA LYS A 43 16.34 -20.04 -19.02
C LYS A 43 16.47 -19.31 -17.68
N GLN A 44 17.65 -18.81 -17.35
CA GLN A 44 17.88 -18.06 -16.11
C GLN A 44 17.03 -16.80 -16.02
N ILE A 45 16.93 -16.02 -17.10
CA ILE A 45 16.10 -14.82 -17.18
C ILE A 45 14.62 -15.19 -16.99
N LYS A 46 14.16 -16.27 -17.60
CA LYS A 46 12.77 -16.73 -17.44
C LYS A 46 12.49 -17.10 -15.99
N ASP A 47 13.38 -17.86 -15.35
CA ASP A 47 13.25 -18.26 -13.95
C ASP A 47 13.30 -17.04 -13.00
N GLN A 48 14.22 -16.10 -13.25
CA GLN A 48 14.31 -14.84 -12.50
C GLN A 48 13.08 -13.97 -12.68
N THR A 49 12.55 -13.88 -13.89
CA THR A 49 11.33 -13.11 -14.20
C THR A 49 10.13 -13.70 -13.47
N GLN A 50 10.01 -15.03 -13.47
CA GLN A 50 8.96 -15.71 -12.72
C GLN A 50 9.09 -15.47 -11.21
N MET A 51 10.30 -15.63 -10.65
CA MET A 51 10.55 -15.34 -9.23
C MET A 51 10.25 -13.87 -8.88
N GLN A 52 10.59 -12.92 -9.77
CA GLN A 52 10.29 -11.51 -9.58
C GLN A 52 8.78 -11.25 -9.59
N GLN A 53 8.03 -11.88 -10.50
CA GLN A 53 6.57 -11.80 -10.53
C GLN A 53 5.93 -12.35 -9.25
N GLU A 54 6.39 -13.51 -8.78
CA GLU A 54 5.93 -14.12 -7.52
C GLU A 54 6.24 -13.22 -6.30
N MET A 55 7.41 -12.58 -6.30
CA MET A 55 7.79 -11.61 -5.26
C MET A 55 6.88 -10.38 -5.30
N ILE A 56 6.64 -9.79 -6.47
CA ILE A 56 5.74 -8.63 -6.63
C ILE A 56 4.32 -8.98 -6.17
N GLN A 57 3.83 -10.17 -6.53
CA GLN A 57 2.53 -10.65 -6.11
C GLN A 57 2.45 -10.78 -4.58
N SER A 58 3.47 -11.40 -3.96
CA SER A 58 3.56 -11.56 -2.52
C SER A 58 3.61 -10.21 -1.77
N ILE A 59 4.39 -9.25 -2.29
CA ILE A 59 4.45 -7.89 -1.75
C ILE A 59 3.07 -7.23 -1.86
N SER A 60 2.43 -7.32 -3.03
CA SER A 60 1.11 -6.72 -3.28
C SER A 60 0.03 -7.28 -2.36
N GLU A 61 0.03 -8.60 -2.14
CA GLU A 61 -0.88 -9.28 -1.22
C GLU A 61 -0.66 -8.86 0.23
N ASN A 62 0.60 -8.81 0.68
CA ASN A 62 0.96 -8.39 2.02
C ASN A 62 0.58 -6.93 2.29
N VAL A 63 0.87 -6.03 1.34
CA VAL A 63 0.46 -4.62 1.41
C VAL A 63 -1.05 -4.51 1.46
N SER A 64 -1.78 -5.21 0.58
CA SER A 64 -3.25 -5.21 0.56
C SER A 64 -3.84 -5.70 1.89
N LYS A 65 -3.25 -6.74 2.49
CA LYS A 65 -3.69 -7.29 3.77
C LYS A 65 -3.50 -6.32 4.93
N GLU A 66 -2.31 -5.71 5.05
CA GLU A 66 -2.05 -4.74 6.11
C GLU A 66 -2.90 -3.47 5.93
N VAL A 67 -3.06 -2.96 4.71
CA VAL A 67 -3.95 -1.83 4.42
C VAL A 67 -5.40 -2.15 4.80
N LYS A 68 -5.93 -3.32 4.42
CA LYS A 68 -7.29 -3.73 4.78
C LYS A 68 -7.48 -3.81 6.30
N LYS A 69 -6.46 -4.29 7.02
CA LYS A 69 -6.49 -4.36 8.48
C LYS A 69 -6.54 -2.97 9.10
N GLU A 70 -5.73 -2.02 8.64
CA GLU A 70 -5.78 -0.62 9.10
C GLU A 70 -7.13 0.03 8.82
N VAL A 71 -7.63 -0.09 7.59
CA VAL A 71 -8.94 0.46 7.20
C VAL A 71 -10.05 -0.12 8.09
N LYS A 72 -10.02 -1.44 8.36
CA LYS A 72 -10.99 -2.07 9.26
C LYS A 72 -10.91 -1.50 10.68
N ARG A 73 -9.72 -1.21 11.21
CA ARG A 73 -9.58 -0.57 12.53
C ARG A 73 -10.19 0.83 12.55
N VAL A 74 -9.96 1.62 11.49
CA VAL A 74 -10.56 2.96 11.35
C VAL A 74 -12.09 2.88 11.31
N LEU A 75 -12.64 1.96 10.52
CA LEU A 75 -14.09 1.75 10.42
C LEU A 75 -14.70 1.33 11.77
N LEU A 76 -14.07 0.42 12.50
CA LEU A 76 -14.54 0.02 13.83
C LEU A 76 -14.53 1.18 14.83
N GLY A 77 -13.49 2.02 14.80
CA GLY A 77 -13.43 3.24 15.62
C GLY A 77 -14.55 4.21 15.26
N THR A 78 -14.77 4.44 13.96
CA THR A 78 -15.81 5.35 13.45
C THR A 78 -17.20 4.87 13.84
N ASN A 79 -17.51 3.58 13.65
CA ASN A 79 -18.80 3.00 14.01
C ASN A 79 -19.10 3.10 15.51
N ASN A 80 -18.08 2.95 16.36
CA ASN A 80 -18.26 3.12 17.80
C ASN A 80 -18.56 4.58 18.17
N THR A 81 -17.87 5.54 17.55
CA THR A 81 -18.15 6.97 17.75
C THR A 81 -19.54 7.35 17.27
N ASP A 82 -19.95 6.84 16.11
CA ASP A 82 -21.28 7.05 15.54
C ASP A 82 -22.38 6.52 16.48
N ARG A 83 -22.27 5.26 16.92
CA ARG A 83 -23.21 4.66 17.89
C ARG A 83 -23.28 5.47 19.19
N ASN A 84 -22.14 5.90 19.73
CA ASN A 84 -22.12 6.69 20.95
C ASN A 84 -22.76 8.08 20.76
N THR A 85 -22.57 8.68 19.58
CA THR A 85 -23.21 9.97 19.23
C THR A 85 -24.71 9.79 19.12
N GLN A 86 -25.19 8.71 18.49
CA GLN A 86 -26.62 8.39 18.44
C GLN A 86 -27.21 8.23 19.84
N VAL A 87 -26.55 7.48 20.74
CA VAL A 87 -27.02 7.34 22.13
C VAL A 87 -27.12 8.70 22.83
N ILE A 88 -26.16 9.60 22.64
CA ILE A 88 -26.21 10.95 23.21
C ILE A 88 -27.37 11.75 22.62
N ILE A 89 -27.62 11.65 21.31
CA ILE A 89 -28.76 12.32 20.65
C ILE A 89 -30.08 11.83 21.27
N GLU A 90 -30.25 10.52 21.47
CA GLU A 90 -31.47 9.97 22.10
C GLU A 90 -31.65 10.46 23.56
N LEU A 91 -30.56 10.52 24.32
CA LEU A 91 -30.60 11.04 25.70
C LEU A 91 -30.97 12.53 25.75
N LEU A 92 -30.41 13.33 24.86
CA LEU A 92 -30.74 14.76 24.74
C LEU A 92 -32.19 14.96 24.29
N ASN A 93 -32.67 14.14 23.35
CA ASN A 93 -34.06 14.17 22.90
C ASN A 93 -35.03 13.92 24.08
N GLY A 94 -34.78 12.89 24.89
CA GLY A 94 -35.56 12.62 26.10
C GLY A 94 -35.55 13.81 27.08
N LEU A 95 -34.39 14.43 27.30
CA LEU A 95 -34.28 15.62 28.14
C LEU A 95 -35.06 16.82 27.58
N PHE A 96 -35.02 17.05 26.27
CA PHE A 96 -35.74 18.15 25.62
C PHE A 96 -37.26 17.97 25.71
N ILE A 97 -37.76 16.74 25.50
CA ILE A 97 -39.18 16.41 25.66
C ILE A 97 -39.62 16.69 27.10
N GLU A 98 -38.87 16.19 28.10
CA GLU A 98 -39.20 16.38 29.51
C GLU A 98 -39.24 17.87 29.92
N ASN A 99 -38.32 18.67 29.37
CA ASN A 99 -38.23 20.10 29.67
C ASN A 99 -39.11 20.98 28.75
N ASN A 100 -39.97 20.38 27.92
CA ASN A 100 -40.83 21.08 26.95
C ASN A 100 -40.06 22.06 26.04
N VAL A 101 -38.86 21.67 25.63
CA VAL A 101 -38.04 22.45 24.70
C VAL A 101 -38.60 22.27 23.30
N SER A 102 -39.13 23.35 22.71
CA SER A 102 -39.71 23.31 21.36
C SER A 102 -38.67 23.40 20.25
N ASP A 103 -37.55 24.09 20.52
CA ASP A 103 -36.48 24.31 19.55
C ASP A 103 -35.15 24.62 20.27
N ILE A 104 -34.03 24.48 19.56
CA ILE A 104 -32.68 24.76 20.06
C ILE A 104 -32.14 26.08 19.50
N LEU A 105 -31.32 26.78 20.28
CA LEU A 105 -30.46 27.85 19.77
C LEU A 105 -29.13 27.24 19.32
N THR A 106 -28.73 27.50 18.08
CA THR A 106 -27.47 26.97 17.55
C THR A 106 -26.29 27.85 17.94
N THR A 107 -25.06 27.34 17.76
CA THR A 107 -23.85 28.14 17.99
C THR A 107 -23.68 29.27 16.98
N ASP A 108 -24.37 29.21 15.84
CA ASP A 108 -24.37 30.29 14.86
C ASP A 108 -25.28 31.45 15.31
N ASP A 109 -26.35 31.14 16.05
CA ASP A 109 -27.19 32.15 16.68
C ASP A 109 -26.49 32.79 17.88
N MET A 110 -26.04 31.96 18.82
CA MET A 110 -25.32 32.42 20.02
C MET A 110 -24.52 31.28 20.67
N GLU A 111 -23.20 31.34 20.57
CA GLU A 111 -22.32 30.41 21.27
C GLU A 111 -22.19 30.77 22.76
N SER A 112 -22.51 29.81 23.64
CA SER A 112 -22.33 29.98 25.08
C SER A 112 -20.86 29.85 25.49
N LYS A 113 -20.44 30.59 26.52
CA LYS A 113 -19.06 30.53 27.07
C LYS A 113 -18.62 29.11 27.46
N PRO A 114 -19.47 28.25 28.07
CA PRO A 114 -19.12 26.85 28.32
C PRO A 114 -18.82 26.06 27.04
N VAL A 115 -19.63 26.22 25.98
CA VAL A 115 -19.40 25.55 24.69
C VAL A 115 -18.07 26.01 24.08
N HIS A 116 -17.80 27.31 24.09
CA HIS A 116 -16.53 27.86 23.62
C HIS A 116 -15.33 27.27 24.38
N THR A 117 -15.44 27.18 25.71
CA THR A 117 -14.40 26.61 26.58
C THR A 117 -14.17 25.14 26.26
N ALA A 118 -15.24 24.35 26.10
CA ALA A 118 -15.15 22.94 25.75
C ALA A 118 -14.51 22.73 24.36
N LYS A 119 -14.90 23.49 23.35
CA LYS A 119 -14.30 23.43 22.00
C LYS A 119 -12.80 23.70 22.06
N THR A 120 -12.40 24.78 22.74
CA THR A 120 -10.99 25.17 22.89
C THR A 120 -10.19 24.07 23.59
N PHE A 121 -10.68 23.55 24.71
CA PHE A 121 -10.04 22.47 25.44
C PHE A 121 -9.87 21.19 24.60
N VAL A 122 -10.91 20.77 23.89
CA VAL A 122 -10.87 19.58 23.03
C VAL A 122 -9.88 19.77 21.88
N GLN A 123 -9.87 20.95 21.26
CA GLN A 123 -8.95 21.26 20.17
C GLN A 123 -7.49 21.21 20.62
N GLU A 124 -7.16 21.83 21.76
CA GLU A 124 -5.81 21.77 22.33
C GLU A 124 -5.41 20.34 22.72
N ARG A 125 -6.34 19.57 23.29
CA ARG A 125 -6.11 18.15 23.59
C ARG A 125 -5.77 17.35 22.32
N ILE A 126 -6.48 17.58 21.21
CA ILE A 126 -6.21 16.92 19.93
C ILE A 126 -4.82 17.32 19.40
N LYS A 127 -4.49 18.61 19.40
CA LYS A 127 -3.16 19.10 18.98
C LYS A 127 -2.05 18.45 19.79
N HIS A 128 -2.17 18.40 21.12
CA HIS A 128 -1.20 17.74 21.98
C HIS A 128 -1.03 16.25 21.67
N GLN A 129 -2.12 15.54 21.38
CA GLN A 129 -2.05 14.12 21.00
C GLN A 129 -1.36 13.93 19.64
N GLN A 130 -1.61 14.82 18.68
CA GLN A 130 -0.95 14.80 17.37
C GLN A 130 0.56 15.07 17.52
N GLN A 131 0.94 16.07 18.32
CA GLN A 131 2.36 16.36 18.62
C GLN A 131 3.06 15.16 19.26
N LYS A 132 2.48 14.57 20.32
CA LYS A 132 3.06 13.37 20.96
C LYS A 132 3.27 12.21 19.99
N ARG A 133 2.34 12.01 19.04
CA ARG A 133 2.51 10.98 18.00
C ARG A 133 3.63 11.37 17.04
N ALA A 134 3.71 12.62 16.58
CA ALA A 134 4.77 13.09 15.70
C ALA A 134 6.16 12.93 16.36
N ASP A 135 6.31 13.38 17.60
CA ASP A 135 7.57 13.28 18.36
C ASP A 135 8.00 11.81 18.53
N TYR A 136 7.06 10.90 18.80
CA TYR A 136 7.33 9.47 18.89
C TYR A 136 7.90 8.88 17.58
N TYR A 137 7.37 9.30 16.43
CA TYR A 137 7.88 8.85 15.14
C TYR A 137 9.25 9.47 14.81
N GLN A 138 9.50 10.73 15.20
CA GLN A 138 10.80 11.38 15.02
C GLN A 138 11.92 10.78 15.88
N GLN A 139 11.60 10.20 17.05
CA GLN A 139 12.59 9.55 17.93
C GLN A 139 12.92 8.10 17.52
N ARG A 140 12.13 7.51 16.62
CA ARG A 140 12.27 6.11 16.17
C ARG A 140 12.68 5.96 14.70
N GLY A 141 12.63 7.03 13.91
CA GLY A 141 13.20 7.10 12.55
C GLY A 141 14.64 7.55 12.60
#